data_AF-A1RTB0-F1
#
_entry.id   AF-A1RTB0-F1
#
_cell.length_a   1.000
_cell.length_b   1.000
_cell.length_c   1.000
_cell.angle_alpha   90.00
_cell.angle_beta   90.00
_cell.angle_gamma   90.00
#
_symmetry.space_group_name_H-M   'P 1'
#
loop_
_entity.id
_entity.type
_entity.pdbx_description
1 polymer ?
#
loop_
_entity_poly.entity_id
_entity_poly.type
_entity_poly.pdbx_seq_one_letter_code
_entity_poly.pdbx_strand_id
1 'polypeptide(L)'
;MELNFDQPGILATLSNIFAEHDVNIINIAIDGLRQHLHFITDLTMISEDQLQEILKQLQMFAFVKRVKHRVATAPVFVPRWITHVINGKPSLAVEKELVGYLGDLVKLAEEIARRDAKTVKELVSVINAVVLEEALYIAQLRGLAVVESSAIKDGRLVARVCNLAQPLARRYFETFFKELGVQAKVIDEGTCLRLET
;
A
#
# COMPACT_ATOMS: atom_id res chain seq x y z
N MET A 1 -8.61 -6.58 2.58
CA MET A 1 -9.44 -7.80 2.73
C MET A 1 -8.55 -9.02 2.58
N GLU A 2 -8.80 -10.06 3.38
CA GLU A 2 -8.14 -11.36 3.32
C GLU A 2 -9.17 -12.41 2.91
N LEU A 3 -8.80 -13.30 1.98
CA LEU A 3 -9.68 -14.31 1.40
C LEU A 3 -9.38 -15.71 1.95
N ASN A 4 -10.41 -16.54 2.11
CA ASN A 4 -10.27 -17.96 2.44
C ASN A 4 -9.86 -18.78 1.20
N PHE A 5 -10.38 -18.41 0.03
CA PHE A 5 -10.13 -19.04 -1.26
C PHE A 5 -10.39 -18.03 -2.39
N ASP A 6 -9.70 -18.18 -3.52
CA ASP A 6 -9.91 -17.38 -4.74
C ASP A 6 -10.88 -18.10 -5.69
N GLN A 7 -11.88 -17.39 -6.18
CA GLN A 7 -12.83 -17.90 -7.18
C GLN A 7 -13.20 -16.80 -8.19
N PRO A 8 -13.58 -17.16 -9.43
CA PRO A 8 -14.05 -16.21 -10.41
C PRO A 8 -15.21 -15.35 -9.88
N GLY A 9 -15.19 -14.06 -10.18
CA GLY A 9 -16.26 -13.13 -9.81
C GLY A 9 -16.10 -12.44 -8.46
N ILE A 10 -15.12 -12.80 -7.61
CA ILE A 10 -14.89 -12.12 -6.32
C ILE A 10 -14.77 -10.61 -6.49
N LEU A 11 -13.94 -10.13 -7.42
CA LEU A 11 -13.75 -8.69 -7.63
C LEU A 11 -15.04 -7.99 -8.06
N ALA A 12 -15.85 -8.62 -8.91
CA ALA A 12 -17.12 -8.07 -9.34
C ALA A 12 -18.10 -7.97 -8.17
N THR A 13 -18.25 -9.06 -7.41
CA THR A 13 -19.11 -9.11 -6.23
C THR A 13 -18.73 -8.07 -5.18
N LEU A 14 -17.43 -7.94 -4.87
CA LEU A 14 -16.95 -6.96 -3.90
C LEU A 14 -17.10 -5.53 -4.42
N SER A 15 -16.86 -5.29 -5.71
CA SER A 15 -17.05 -3.97 -6.32
C SER A 15 -18.51 -3.54 -6.33
N ASN A 16 -19.44 -4.48 -6.51
CA ASN A 16 -20.87 -4.20 -6.46
C ASN A 16 -21.31 -3.67 -5.10
N ILE A 17 -20.76 -4.19 -3.99
CA ILE A 17 -21.05 -3.66 -2.65
C ILE A 17 -20.67 -2.18 -2.58
N PHE A 18 -19.50 -1.78 -3.04
CA PHE A 18 -19.13 -0.37 -3.04
C PHE A 18 -20.05 0.46 -3.95
N ALA A 19 -20.41 -0.06 -5.13
CA ALA A 19 -21.30 0.61 -6.06
C ALA A 19 -22.73 0.80 -5.51
N GLU A 20 -23.27 -0.17 -4.78
CA GLU A 20 -24.60 -0.10 -4.16
C GLU A 20 -24.73 1.00 -3.09
N HIS A 21 -23.60 1.42 -2.52
CA HIS A 21 -23.52 2.50 -1.52
C HIS A 21 -22.96 3.81 -2.12
N ASP A 22 -22.93 3.94 -3.45
CA ASP A 22 -22.40 5.11 -4.16
C ASP A 22 -20.93 5.43 -3.80
N VAL A 23 -20.14 4.41 -3.45
CA VAL A 23 -18.72 4.53 -3.12
C VAL A 23 -17.86 4.36 -4.37
N ASN A 24 -17.07 5.39 -4.68
CA ASN A 24 -16.13 5.30 -5.80
C ASN A 24 -14.87 4.51 -5.40
N ILE A 25 -14.51 3.51 -6.20
CA ILE A 25 -13.25 2.78 -6.04
C ILE A 25 -12.18 3.51 -6.85
N ILE A 26 -11.22 4.11 -6.14
CA ILE A 26 -10.07 4.81 -6.75
C ILE A 26 -9.07 3.78 -7.29
N ASN A 27 -8.85 2.70 -6.54
CA ASN A 27 -7.90 1.66 -6.93
C ASN A 27 -8.18 0.31 -6.24
N ILE A 28 -7.74 -0.78 -6.87
CA ILE A 28 -7.73 -2.13 -6.30
C ILE A 28 -6.33 -2.73 -6.50
N ALA A 29 -5.64 -3.00 -5.40
CA ALA A 29 -4.39 -3.74 -5.40
C ALA A 29 -4.60 -5.18 -4.92
N ILE A 30 -3.92 -6.12 -5.56
CA ILE A 30 -4.04 -7.56 -5.29
C ILE A 30 -2.63 -8.09 -5.01
N ASP A 31 -2.50 -8.89 -3.95
CA ASP A 31 -1.22 -9.53 -3.66
C ASP A 31 -0.92 -10.69 -4.64
N GLY A 32 0.34 -11.16 -4.63
CA GLY A 32 0.78 -12.21 -5.56
C GLY A 32 0.05 -13.55 -5.41
N LEU A 33 -0.45 -13.88 -4.21
CA LEU A 33 -1.19 -15.12 -3.95
C LEU A 33 -2.71 -14.97 -4.15
N ARG A 34 -3.20 -13.77 -4.49
CA ARG A 34 -4.64 -13.43 -4.54
C ARG A 34 -5.38 -13.75 -3.24
N GLN A 35 -4.69 -13.69 -2.11
CA GLN A 35 -5.29 -13.86 -0.80
C GLN A 35 -5.60 -12.52 -0.14
N HIS A 36 -4.99 -11.44 -0.60
CA HIS A 36 -5.17 -10.11 -0.06
C HIS A 36 -5.59 -9.13 -1.16
N LEU A 37 -6.76 -8.52 -0.95
CA LEU A 37 -7.32 -7.46 -1.80
C LEU A 37 -7.31 -6.13 -1.04
N HIS A 38 -6.74 -5.10 -1.63
CA HIS A 38 -6.67 -3.75 -1.09
C HIS A 38 -7.53 -2.83 -1.94
N PHE A 39 -8.71 -2.49 -1.42
CA PHE A 39 -9.58 -1.48 -2.02
C PHE A 39 -9.21 -0.11 -1.47
N ILE A 40 -8.98 0.85 -2.36
CA ILE A 40 -8.81 2.26 -2.04
C ILE A 40 -10.04 2.97 -2.58
N THR A 41 -10.83 3.54 -1.68
CA THR A 41 -12.16 4.08 -1.97
C THR A 41 -12.29 5.52 -1.51
N ASP A 42 -13.09 6.29 -2.23
CA ASP A 42 -13.50 7.63 -1.81
C ASP A 42 -14.68 7.54 -0.85
N LEU A 43 -14.47 7.93 0.40
CA LEU A 43 -15.49 7.92 1.44
C LEU A 43 -16.05 9.31 1.75
N THR A 44 -15.77 10.33 0.92
CA THR A 44 -16.12 11.74 1.20
C THR A 44 -17.61 11.95 1.45
N MET A 45 -18.47 11.19 0.77
CA MET A 45 -19.93 11.31 0.86
C MET A 45 -20.58 10.26 1.77
N ILE A 46 -19.78 9.44 2.46
CA ILE A 46 -20.24 8.26 3.18
C ILE A 46 -20.29 8.53 4.68
N SER A 47 -21.44 8.25 5.29
CA SER A 47 -21.59 8.31 6.75
C SER A 47 -20.92 7.12 7.44
N GLU A 48 -20.63 7.27 8.74
CA GLU A 48 -20.04 6.19 9.53
C GLU A 48 -20.95 4.95 9.57
N ASP A 49 -22.27 5.13 9.68
CA ASP A 49 -23.24 4.04 9.66
C ASP A 49 -23.23 3.26 8.33
N GLN A 50 -23.17 3.98 7.20
CA GLN A 50 -23.03 3.35 5.88
C GLN A 50 -21.72 2.58 5.76
N LEU A 51 -20.61 3.14 6.27
CA LEU A 51 -19.32 2.46 6.28
C LEU A 51 -19.40 1.15 7.09
N GLN A 52 -20.04 1.15 8.25
CA GLN A 52 -20.21 -0.08 9.04
C GLN A 52 -21.06 -1.13 8.31
N GLU A 53 -22.12 -0.71 7.62
CA GLU A 53 -22.95 -1.63 6.82
C GLU A 53 -22.16 -2.21 5.64
N ILE A 54 -21.39 -1.40 4.91
CA ILE A 54 -20.48 -1.89 3.86
C ILE A 54 -19.53 -2.95 4.43
N LEU A 55 -18.87 -2.66 5.55
CA LEU A 55 -17.91 -3.59 6.17
C LEU A 55 -18.56 -4.92 6.58
N LYS A 56 -19.78 -4.84 7.11
CA LYS A 56 -20.57 -6.02 7.47
C LYS A 56 -20.92 -6.85 6.24
N GLN A 57 -21.42 -6.22 5.17
CA GLN A 57 -21.75 -6.91 3.91
C GLN A 57 -20.53 -7.59 3.30
N LEU A 58 -19.37 -6.92 3.29
CA LEU A 58 -18.11 -7.51 2.84
C LEU A 58 -17.71 -8.75 3.66
N GLN A 59 -17.98 -8.77 4.97
CA GLN A 59 -17.69 -9.91 5.85
C GLN A 59 -18.68 -11.08 5.70
N MET A 60 -19.87 -10.87 5.12
CA MET A 60 -20.88 -11.92 4.96
C MET A 60 -20.51 -12.96 3.90
N PHE A 61 -19.60 -12.64 2.99
CA PHE A 61 -19.16 -13.57 1.96
C PHE A 61 -18.29 -14.69 2.54
N ALA A 62 -18.64 -15.94 2.27
CA ALA A 62 -17.90 -17.11 2.75
C ALA A 62 -16.43 -17.15 2.29
N PHE A 63 -16.14 -16.54 1.13
CA PHE A 63 -14.78 -16.42 0.61
C PHE A 63 -13.95 -15.33 1.31
N VAL A 64 -14.56 -14.47 2.13
CA VAL A 64 -13.86 -13.43 2.88
C VAL A 64 -13.53 -13.97 4.27
N LYS A 65 -12.23 -14.05 4.57
CA LYS A 65 -11.70 -14.46 5.87
C LYS A 65 -11.73 -13.32 6.87
N ARG A 66 -11.32 -12.13 6.44
CA ARG A 66 -11.18 -10.96 7.31
C ARG A 66 -11.24 -9.67 6.52
N VAL A 67 -11.97 -8.68 7.04
CA VAL A 67 -11.96 -7.31 6.53
C VAL A 67 -11.28 -6.42 7.56
N LYS A 68 -10.20 -5.76 7.14
CA LYS A 68 -9.57 -4.67 7.89
C LYS A 68 -9.82 -3.40 7.10
N HIS A 69 -10.14 -2.32 7.79
CA HIS A 69 -10.32 -1.01 7.20
C HIS A 69 -9.53 0.04 8.01
N ARG A 70 -9.19 1.13 7.33
CA ARG A 70 -8.58 2.33 7.90
C ARG A 70 -9.10 3.51 7.11
N VAL A 71 -9.53 4.56 7.80
CA VAL A 71 -9.88 5.83 7.16
C VAL A 71 -8.66 6.74 7.24
N ALA A 72 -8.18 7.19 6.09
CA ALA A 72 -7.07 8.13 6.03
C ALA A 72 -7.60 9.55 6.26
N THR A 73 -6.94 10.30 7.14
CA THR A 73 -7.26 11.71 7.42
C THR A 73 -6.37 12.68 6.62
N ALA A 74 -5.44 12.12 5.83
CA ALA A 74 -4.52 12.83 4.96
C ALA A 74 -4.58 12.22 3.53
N PRO A 75 -4.02 12.91 2.52
CA PRO A 75 -4.00 12.40 1.16
C PRO A 75 -3.34 11.01 1.10
N VAL A 76 -4.06 10.05 0.50
CA VAL A 76 -3.54 8.71 0.24
C VAL A 76 -2.73 8.73 -1.05
N PHE A 77 -1.55 8.13 -1.02
CA PHE A 77 -0.68 8.03 -2.19
C PHE A 77 -0.80 6.66 -2.84
N VAL A 78 -1.26 6.64 -4.09
CA VAL A 78 -1.45 5.39 -4.85
C VAL A 78 -0.40 5.33 -5.96
N PRO A 79 0.53 4.35 -5.94
CA PRO A 79 1.53 4.21 -7.00
C PRO A 79 0.87 3.74 -8.30
N ARG A 80 1.50 4.09 -9.43
CA ARG A 80 1.07 3.63 -10.78
C ARG A 80 1.35 2.14 -11.03
N TRP A 81 2.10 1.49 -10.15
CA TRP A 81 2.49 0.08 -10.24
C TRP A 81 1.79 -0.70 -9.14
N ILE A 82 1.23 -1.84 -9.52
CA ILE A 82 0.58 -2.80 -8.63
C ILE A 82 1.12 -4.19 -8.99
N THR A 83 1.44 -5.00 -8.00
CA THR A 83 1.67 -6.44 -8.21
C THR A 83 0.42 -7.05 -8.83
N HIS A 84 0.55 -7.72 -9.97
CA HIS A 84 -0.60 -8.32 -10.65
C HIS A 84 -0.41 -9.83 -10.76
N VAL A 85 -1.51 -10.55 -10.95
CA VAL A 85 -1.47 -11.99 -11.21
C VAL A 85 -2.04 -12.22 -12.60
N ILE A 86 -1.19 -12.71 -13.51
CA ILE A 86 -1.56 -13.03 -14.90
C ILE A 86 -1.54 -14.55 -15.03
N ASN A 87 -2.67 -15.13 -15.47
CA ASN A 87 -2.83 -16.58 -15.64
C ASN A 87 -2.46 -17.41 -14.40
N GLY A 88 -2.84 -16.94 -13.21
CA GLY A 88 -2.57 -17.63 -11.94
C GLY A 88 -1.09 -17.58 -11.50
N LYS A 89 -0.23 -16.82 -12.20
CA LYS A 89 1.17 -16.62 -11.83
C LYS A 89 1.41 -15.19 -11.34
N PRO A 90 2.11 -15.00 -10.21
CA PRO A 90 2.58 -13.68 -9.81
C PRO A 90 3.37 -13.05 -10.96
N SER A 91 2.98 -11.85 -11.36
CA SER A 91 3.55 -11.13 -12.49
C SER A 91 3.92 -9.72 -12.07
N LEU A 92 5.14 -9.31 -12.42
CA LEU A 92 5.65 -7.99 -12.14
C LEU A 92 5.39 -7.07 -13.33
N ALA A 93 4.43 -6.17 -13.22
CA ALA A 93 4.20 -5.14 -14.23
C ALA A 93 5.15 -3.97 -13.97
N VAL A 94 6.27 -3.89 -14.67
CA VAL A 94 7.27 -2.83 -14.46
C VAL A 94 7.05 -1.70 -15.46
N GLU A 95 7.07 -0.45 -14.98
CA GLU A 95 6.99 0.74 -15.85
C GLU A 95 8.13 0.71 -16.89
N LYS A 96 7.83 1.11 -18.14
CA LYS A 96 8.78 1.00 -19.26
C LYS A 96 10.14 1.60 -18.96
N GLU A 97 10.17 2.75 -18.27
CA GLU A 97 11.41 3.44 -17.94
C GLU A 97 12.23 2.73 -16.86
N LEU A 98 11.60 1.85 -16.07
CA LEU A 98 12.27 1.08 -15.02
C LEU A 98 12.86 -0.25 -15.53
N VAL A 99 12.46 -0.69 -16.73
CA VAL A 99 12.93 -1.94 -17.35
C VAL A 99 14.46 -1.98 -17.48
N GLY A 100 15.09 -0.84 -17.77
CA GLY A 100 16.54 -0.72 -17.89
C GLY A 100 17.32 -1.01 -16.61
N TYR A 101 16.64 -1.00 -15.45
CA TYR A 101 17.25 -1.28 -14.15
C TYR A 101 16.98 -2.69 -13.64
N LEU A 102 16.28 -3.56 -14.39
CA LEU A 102 16.00 -4.94 -13.96
C LEU A 102 17.27 -5.77 -13.69
N GLY A 103 18.39 -5.45 -14.34
CA GLY A 103 19.69 -6.07 -14.10
C GLY A 103 20.43 -5.56 -12.85
N ASP A 104 19.95 -4.47 -12.25
CA ASP A 104 20.53 -3.85 -11.05
C ASP A 104 19.40 -3.51 -10.07
N LEU A 105 19.06 -4.50 -9.24
CA LEU A 105 17.98 -4.41 -8.27
C LEU A 105 18.17 -3.25 -7.28
N VAL A 106 19.41 -2.93 -6.88
CA VAL A 106 19.68 -1.82 -5.97
C VAL A 106 19.27 -0.51 -6.63
N LYS A 107 19.74 -0.27 -7.86
CA LYS A 107 19.39 0.93 -8.62
C LYS A 107 17.91 1.00 -8.94
N LEU A 108 17.28 -0.13 -9.25
CA LEU A 108 15.84 -0.21 -9.44
C LEU A 108 15.08 0.31 -8.21
N ALA A 109 15.41 -0.17 -7.00
CA ALA A 109 14.80 0.31 -5.76
C ALA A 109 14.98 1.82 -5.55
N GLU A 110 16.17 2.36 -5.85
CA GLU A 110 16.42 3.80 -5.75
C GLU A 110 15.55 4.62 -6.71
N GLU A 111 15.44 4.19 -7.97
CA GLU A 111 14.64 4.90 -8.98
C GLU A 111 13.15 4.84 -8.67
N ILE A 112 12.65 3.71 -8.15
CA ILE A 112 11.27 3.61 -7.66
C ILE A 112 11.06 4.59 -6.49
N ALA A 113 11.98 4.60 -5.52
CA ALA A 113 11.89 5.49 -4.36
C ALA A 113 11.91 6.97 -4.76
N ARG A 114 12.78 7.37 -5.70
CA ARG A 114 12.83 8.73 -6.24
C ARG A 114 11.50 9.17 -6.86
N ARG A 115 10.87 8.31 -7.66
CA ARG A 115 9.56 8.58 -8.28
C ARG A 115 8.44 8.70 -7.25
N ASP A 116 8.41 7.79 -6.29
CA ASP A 116 7.40 7.81 -5.24
C ASP A 116 7.56 9.07 -4.38
N ALA A 117 8.79 9.44 -4.00
CA ALA A 117 9.05 10.63 -3.21
C ALA A 117 8.66 11.91 -3.96
N LYS A 118 8.92 11.96 -5.28
CA LYS A 118 8.47 13.05 -6.14
C LYS A 118 6.94 13.16 -6.14
N THR A 119 6.23 12.04 -6.25
CA THR A 119 4.76 12.00 -6.23
C THR A 119 4.21 12.56 -4.91
N VAL A 120 4.80 12.18 -3.77
CA VAL A 120 4.40 12.72 -2.46
C VAL A 120 4.62 14.24 -2.42
N LYS A 121 5.81 14.72 -2.82
CA LYS A 121 6.14 16.15 -2.80
C LYS A 121 5.27 17.00 -3.72
N GLU A 122 4.79 16.46 -4.83
CA GLU A 122 3.90 17.17 -5.76
C GLU A 122 2.47 17.31 -5.20
N LEU A 123 2.06 16.39 -4.32
CA LEU A 123 0.69 16.31 -3.80
C LEU A 123 0.51 16.92 -2.41
N VAL A 124 1.60 17.18 -1.67
CA VAL A 124 1.54 17.84 -0.37
C VAL A 124 2.48 19.03 -0.27
N SER A 125 2.04 20.06 0.45
CA SER A 125 2.83 21.29 0.67
C SER A 125 3.92 21.12 1.72
N VAL A 126 3.73 20.23 2.70
CA VAL A 126 4.65 20.00 3.82
C VAL A 126 4.71 18.50 4.15
N ILE A 127 5.92 17.97 4.33
CA ILE A 127 6.15 16.60 4.81
C ILE A 127 6.15 16.58 6.34
N ASN A 128 5.10 16.04 6.94
CA ASN A 128 4.97 15.82 8.39
C ASN A 128 4.79 14.33 8.70
N ALA A 129 4.75 13.94 9.98
CA ALA A 129 4.64 12.54 10.38
C ALA A 129 3.36 11.84 9.88
N VAL A 130 2.25 12.57 9.73
CA VAL A 130 0.99 12.01 9.20
C VAL A 130 1.15 11.70 7.72
N VAL A 131 1.72 12.64 6.95
CA VAL A 131 2.04 12.42 5.54
C VAL A 131 3.01 11.25 5.38
N LEU A 132 4.02 11.15 6.25
CA LEU A 132 5.00 10.06 6.20
C LEU A 132 4.37 8.71 6.52
N GLU A 133 3.45 8.64 7.49
CA GLU A 133 2.67 7.45 7.77
C GLU A 133 1.87 6.99 6.53
N GLU A 134 1.16 7.91 5.87
CA GLU A 134 0.44 7.61 4.63
C GLU A 134 1.38 7.17 3.51
N ALA A 135 2.53 7.82 3.38
CA ALA A 135 3.52 7.52 2.37
C ALA A 135 4.14 6.11 2.50
N LEU A 136 4.15 5.51 3.70
CA LEU A 136 4.62 4.13 3.89
C LEU A 136 3.78 3.11 3.10
N TYR A 137 2.49 3.38 2.93
CA TYR A 137 1.59 2.46 2.22
C TYR A 137 1.89 2.39 0.72
N ILE A 138 2.64 3.34 0.15
CA ILE A 138 3.15 3.23 -1.23
C ILE A 138 4.01 1.97 -1.37
N ALA A 139 4.92 1.73 -0.42
CA ALA A 139 5.78 0.55 -0.42
C ALA A 139 4.97 -0.75 -0.37
N GLN A 140 3.85 -0.75 0.35
CA GLN A 140 2.93 -1.88 0.42
C GLN A 140 2.18 -2.11 -0.89
N LEU A 141 1.68 -1.04 -1.51
CA LEU A 141 1.02 -1.14 -2.81
C LEU A 141 1.99 -1.56 -3.92
N ARG A 142 3.26 -1.20 -3.81
CA ARG A 142 4.36 -1.69 -4.66
C ARG A 142 4.74 -3.16 -4.38
N GLY A 143 4.21 -3.77 -3.32
CA GLY A 143 4.53 -5.14 -2.90
C GLY A 143 5.95 -5.30 -2.32
N LEU A 144 6.58 -4.21 -1.89
CA LEU A 144 7.95 -4.21 -1.36
C LEU A 144 8.01 -4.60 0.12
N ALA A 145 6.98 -4.25 0.89
CA ALA A 145 6.86 -4.53 2.31
C ALA A 145 5.39 -4.50 2.74
N VAL A 146 5.06 -5.07 3.89
CA VAL A 146 3.75 -4.96 4.54
C VAL A 146 3.90 -4.08 5.77
N VAL A 147 3.07 -3.05 5.91
CA VAL A 147 3.03 -2.22 7.12
C VAL A 147 2.31 -3.01 8.22
N GLU A 148 3.06 -3.51 9.20
CA GLU A 148 2.48 -4.25 10.33
C GLU A 148 1.95 -3.33 11.41
N SER A 149 2.70 -2.27 11.71
CA SER A 149 2.29 -1.25 12.67
C SER A 149 2.92 0.09 12.33
N SER A 150 2.20 1.16 12.64
CA SER A 150 2.68 2.54 12.58
C SER A 150 2.12 3.31 13.78
N ALA A 151 2.89 4.25 14.28
CA ALA A 151 2.48 5.16 15.33
C ALA A 151 3.20 6.49 15.18
N ILE A 152 2.48 7.57 15.45
CA ILE A 152 3.05 8.91 15.52
C ILE A 152 3.20 9.27 17.00
N LYS A 153 4.44 9.52 17.44
CA LYS A 153 4.76 9.95 18.80
C LYS A 153 5.61 11.21 18.73
N ASP A 154 5.19 12.27 19.42
CA ASP A 154 5.91 13.55 19.46
C ASP A 154 6.25 14.12 18.07
N GLY A 155 5.33 13.95 17.12
CA GLY A 155 5.53 14.40 15.73
C GLY A 155 6.54 13.57 14.92
N ARG A 156 6.92 12.38 15.41
CA ARG A 156 7.81 11.43 14.74
C ARG A 156 7.07 10.14 14.41
N LEU A 157 7.35 9.59 13.23
CA LEU A 157 6.83 8.30 12.80
C LEU A 157 7.71 7.19 13.34
N VAL A 158 7.09 6.19 13.98
CA VAL A 158 7.68 4.89 14.26
C VAL A 158 6.83 3.84 13.57
N ALA A 159 7.43 3.06 12.68
CA ALA A 159 6.72 2.01 11.95
C ALA A 159 7.51 0.72 11.88
N ARG A 160 6.80 -0.41 11.87
CA ARG A 160 7.33 -1.74 11.62
C ARG A 160 6.77 -2.24 10.30
N VAL A 161 7.67 -2.55 9.37
CA VAL A 161 7.32 -3.08 8.05
C VAL A 161 7.97 -4.45 7.84
N CYS A 162 7.21 -5.45 7.44
CA CYS A 162 7.65 -6.84 7.36
C CYS A 162 7.40 -7.44 5.98
N ASN A 163 7.93 -8.65 5.75
CA ASN A 163 7.80 -9.40 4.50
C ASN A 163 8.53 -8.73 3.33
N LEU A 164 9.84 -8.91 3.36
CA LEU A 164 10.76 -8.12 2.56
C LEU A 164 11.35 -9.01 1.46
N ALA A 165 11.26 -8.53 0.22
CA ALA A 165 12.30 -8.77 -0.76
C ALA A 165 13.59 -8.05 -0.28
N GLN A 166 14.17 -8.45 0.87
CA GLN A 166 15.39 -7.87 1.44
C GLN A 166 16.54 -8.23 0.48
N PRO A 167 16.96 -7.31 -0.40
CA PRO A 167 17.55 -6.01 -0.04
C PRO A 167 16.84 -4.78 -0.65
N LEU A 168 15.88 -4.99 -1.56
CA LEU A 168 15.19 -3.95 -2.32
C LEU A 168 14.44 -2.99 -1.42
N ALA A 169 13.67 -3.53 -0.46
CA ALA A 169 12.85 -2.72 0.43
C ALA A 169 13.68 -1.79 1.32
N ARG A 170 14.82 -2.26 1.85
CA ARG A 170 15.72 -1.42 2.65
C ARG A 170 16.26 -0.26 1.82
N ARG A 171 16.81 -0.55 0.64
CA ARG A 171 17.35 0.47 -0.27
C ARG A 171 16.28 1.47 -0.70
N TYR A 172 15.06 0.98 -0.93
CA TYR A 172 13.90 1.80 -1.22
C TYR A 172 13.63 2.80 -0.08
N PHE A 173 13.46 2.34 1.17
CA PHE A 173 13.15 3.24 2.29
C PHE A 173 14.28 4.23 2.59
N GLU A 174 15.54 3.79 2.56
CA GLU A 174 16.70 4.69 2.75
C GLU A 174 16.70 5.82 1.70
N THR A 175 16.45 5.47 0.44
CA THR A 175 16.38 6.47 -0.65
C THR A 175 15.14 7.33 -0.54
N PHE A 176 13.98 6.73 -0.24
CA PHE A 176 12.70 7.41 -0.15
C PHE A 176 12.72 8.52 0.90
N PHE A 177 13.17 8.21 2.12
CA PHE A 177 13.27 9.22 3.19
C PHE A 177 14.31 10.30 2.89
N LYS A 178 15.45 9.92 2.30
CA LYS A 178 16.46 10.88 1.85
C LYS A 178 15.88 11.85 0.82
N GLU A 179 15.18 11.33 -0.18
CA GLU A 179 14.54 12.15 -1.21
C GLU A 179 13.45 13.03 -0.62
N LEU A 180 12.67 12.57 0.37
CA LEU A 180 11.70 13.39 1.09
C LEU A 180 12.34 14.46 2.02
N GLY A 181 13.66 14.43 2.21
CA GLY A 181 14.38 15.36 3.10
C GLY A 181 14.17 15.04 4.58
N VAL A 182 13.84 13.79 4.91
CA VAL A 182 13.54 13.34 6.28
C VAL A 182 14.73 12.57 6.85
N GLN A 183 15.13 12.90 8.07
CA GLN A 183 16.13 12.13 8.80
C GLN A 183 15.49 10.88 9.38
N ALA A 184 15.56 9.76 8.66
CA ALA A 184 15.03 8.49 9.11
C ALA A 184 16.14 7.49 9.44
N LYS A 185 15.93 6.66 10.46
CA LYS A 185 16.71 5.45 10.75
C LYS A 185 15.94 4.22 10.26
N VAL A 186 16.64 3.36 9.53
CA VAL A 186 16.14 2.07 9.06
C VAL A 186 16.92 0.97 9.77
N ILE A 187 16.26 0.31 10.71
CA ILE A 187 16.85 -0.67 11.63
C ILE A 187 16.36 -2.06 11.24
N ASP A 188 17.28 -3.01 11.06
CA ASP A 188 16.91 -4.40 10.75
C ASP A 188 16.40 -5.13 11.99
N GLU A 189 15.25 -5.78 11.87
CA GLU A 189 14.63 -6.63 12.89
C GLU A 189 14.30 -8.01 12.31
N GLY A 190 15.32 -8.68 11.76
CA GLY A 190 15.17 -9.96 11.08
C GLY A 190 14.45 -9.82 9.75
N THR A 191 13.25 -10.41 9.62
CA THR A 191 12.41 -10.33 8.40
C THR A 191 11.63 -9.02 8.27
N CYS A 192 11.88 -8.08 9.18
CA CYS A 192 11.22 -6.79 9.27
C CYS A 192 12.23 -5.64 9.32
N LEU A 193 11.78 -4.44 8.98
CA LEU A 193 12.48 -3.18 9.21
C LEU A 193 11.68 -2.33 10.20
N ARG A 194 12.39 -1.71 11.13
CA ARG A 194 11.84 -0.64 11.96
C ARG A 194 12.29 0.71 11.41
N LEU A 195 11.33 1.58 11.15
CA LEU A 195 11.51 2.91 10.57
C LEU A 195 11.25 3.94 11.67
N GLU A 196 12.18 4.85 11.89
CA GLU A 196 12.06 5.94 12.88
C GLU A 196 12.46 7.26 12.24
N THR A 197 11.63 8.31 12.34
CA THR A 197 11.93 9.66 11.84
C THR A 197 12.17 10.67 12.95
#